data_AF-A0A2U2JE15-F1
#
_entry.id   AF-A0A2U2JE15-F1
#
_cell.length_a   1.000
_cell.length_b   1.000
_cell.length_c   1.000
_cell.angle_alpha   90.00
_cell.angle_beta   90.00
_cell.angle_gamma   90.00
#
_symmetry.space_group_name_H-M   'P 1'
#
loop_
_entity.id
_entity.type
_entity.pdbx_description
1 polymer ?
#
loop_
_entity_poly.entity_id
_entity_poly.type
_entity_poly.pdbx_seq_one_letter_code
_entity_poly.pdbx_strand_id
1 'polypeptide(L)'
;MKKLVCFFLILIGFFSTKAQEKPIETVNDTVKTEVVEVITAFNPKIADAKKIKITPTIQLPKKSKKKKLEYTIFSAPVASTFIPRSGVVKGIDVGVKERIYKNYLAAGYGNFNSPFFEIFLHHNTRFKNEFGVSAKYLSSIDDINNTILNSDFSNFTFGAFYKKVDRYFDWKISGYSERNTFNWYGLPNINFNQATINSINENQTYNYFKLTGDFKFHDSYIDFSKIAVAYFSDLYKSNEILINFKTKLNFPLDFLSPKLKDIAIYSEFEYLKGNFKNNYNNQEASNYNILTVNVNPEYRIVYNNFLFKIGFKVFASIDTQNSISDFFIFPDIKFQRPVIKDFLNIYGGLSGSLKSNTYKNFTEINPYISPTLFITQTAENSNLFGGLNGLITNSISFNIKASIISEEDKPLLLRNNSKSDGASSIVNGYQLKGYEYGNSFRVYYDDVKTLSFLTEIEYDITKHISITTQAQYYKYTITNAFTEWNLPSLEALMSAKYKTNKWFATADIFYLSERKDAIYNAQYPSSLKGIEIVDSFVDVNLNGGYHFSDKFSAFLKLSNVLNTQYQRFANFDTQGFQILGGITYKFDF
;
A
#
# COMPACT_ATOMS: atom_id res chain seq x y z
N MET A 1 -14.53 -20.63 32.06
CA MET A 1 -15.70 -19.77 31.81
C MET A 1 -16.50 -20.38 30.67
N LYS A 2 -17.52 -21.15 31.03
CA LYS A 2 -18.51 -21.77 30.12
C LYS A 2 -19.71 -20.82 30.03
N LYS A 3 -20.37 -20.79 28.87
CA LYS A 3 -21.59 -20.05 28.49
C LYS A 3 -21.36 -18.65 27.89
N LEU A 4 -21.16 -18.61 26.57
CA LEU A 4 -21.69 -17.59 25.66
C LEU A 4 -21.40 -17.98 24.21
N VAL A 5 -22.09 -19.01 23.72
CA VAL A 5 -22.21 -19.29 22.28
C VAL A 5 -23.62 -19.84 22.05
N CYS A 6 -24.53 -18.96 21.68
CA CYS A 6 -25.81 -19.28 21.07
C CYS A 6 -26.29 -18.01 20.39
N PHE A 7 -25.97 -17.84 19.11
CA PHE A 7 -26.78 -17.22 18.06
C PHE A 7 -25.90 -17.04 16.83
N PHE A 8 -25.86 -18.06 15.96
CA PHE A 8 -25.79 -17.91 14.51
C PHE A 8 -25.94 -19.30 13.88
N LEU A 9 -27.18 -19.67 13.57
CA LEU A 9 -27.52 -20.88 12.83
C LEU A 9 -28.80 -20.56 12.07
N ILE A 10 -28.66 -20.25 10.77
CA ILE A 10 -29.68 -20.41 9.72
C ILE A 10 -28.90 -20.39 8.39
N LEU A 11 -29.23 -21.35 7.53
CA LEU A 11 -28.71 -21.62 6.18
C LEU A 11 -27.31 -22.23 6.08
N ILE A 12 -27.26 -23.57 6.12
CA ILE A 12 -26.81 -24.42 4.99
C ILE A 12 -27.52 -25.76 5.20
N GLY A 13 -28.54 -26.00 4.37
CA GLY A 13 -29.23 -27.27 4.27
C GLY A 13 -28.66 -28.08 3.11
N PHE A 14 -28.64 -29.39 3.29
CA PHE A 14 -28.45 -30.46 2.31
C PHE A 14 -27.02 -30.75 1.84
N PHE A 15 -26.32 -31.62 2.59
CA PHE A 15 -25.71 -32.82 2.01
C PHE A 15 -25.83 -33.98 3.00
N SER A 16 -26.77 -34.89 2.74
CA SER A 16 -26.92 -36.15 3.46
C SER A 16 -26.07 -37.21 2.79
N THR A 17 -25.03 -37.69 3.47
CA THR A 17 -24.38 -38.97 3.17
C THR A 17 -24.58 -39.90 4.35
N LYS A 18 -25.32 -40.99 4.11
CA LYS A 18 -25.53 -42.09 5.06
C LYS A 18 -24.27 -42.96 5.12
N ALA A 19 -23.75 -43.20 6.33
CA ALA A 19 -22.87 -44.33 6.61
C ALA A 19 -23.45 -45.11 7.81
N GLN A 20 -23.58 -46.42 7.65
CA GLN A 20 -24.12 -47.38 8.61
C GLN A 20 -23.20 -47.52 9.83
N GLU A 21 -23.73 -47.26 11.02
CA GLU A 21 -23.21 -47.81 12.27
C GLU A 21 -23.91 -49.15 12.56
N LYS A 22 -23.13 -50.20 12.83
CA LYS A 22 -23.62 -51.44 13.43
C LYS A 22 -23.75 -51.25 14.95
N PRO A 23 -24.79 -51.79 15.60
CA PRO A 23 -24.99 -51.62 17.04
C PRO A 23 -23.98 -52.42 17.87
N ILE A 24 -23.56 -51.80 18.96
CA ILE A 24 -22.83 -52.41 20.08
C ILE A 24 -23.88 -53.02 21.02
N GLU A 25 -23.81 -54.34 21.24
CA GLU A 25 -24.61 -55.01 22.26
C GLU A 25 -23.94 -54.87 23.64
N THR A 26 -24.73 -54.44 24.62
CA THR A 26 -24.42 -54.42 26.05
C THR A 26 -24.59 -55.82 26.64
N VAL A 27 -23.52 -56.38 27.21
CA VAL A 27 -23.59 -57.59 28.05
C VAL A 27 -23.33 -57.19 29.51
N ASN A 28 -24.31 -57.48 30.37
CA ASN A 28 -24.21 -57.42 31.83
C ASN A 28 -23.41 -58.63 32.32
N ASP A 29 -22.28 -58.40 32.97
CA ASP A 29 -21.42 -59.46 33.49
C ASP A 29 -21.81 -59.79 34.95
N THR A 30 -22.36 -60.99 35.14
CA THR A 30 -22.63 -61.61 36.44
C THR A 30 -21.39 -62.35 36.92
N VAL A 31 -20.66 -61.75 37.84
CA VAL A 31 -19.48 -62.34 38.50
C VAL A 31 -19.89 -63.50 39.41
N LYS A 32 -19.46 -64.72 39.06
CA LYS A 32 -19.19 -65.82 40.01
C LYS A 32 -17.67 -65.96 40.14
N THR A 33 -17.19 -65.85 41.37
CA THR A 33 -15.79 -66.05 41.78
C THR A 33 -15.35 -67.51 41.58
N GLU A 34 -14.42 -67.73 40.67
CA GLU A 34 -13.56 -68.91 40.66
C GLU A 34 -12.17 -68.55 41.21
N VAL A 35 -11.79 -69.28 42.25
CA VAL A 35 -10.48 -69.21 42.90
C VAL A 35 -9.49 -69.93 42.00
N VAL A 36 -8.63 -69.18 41.32
CA VAL A 36 -7.53 -69.74 40.53
C VAL A 36 -6.35 -69.97 41.46
N GLU A 37 -6.13 -71.24 41.79
CA GLU A 37 -4.95 -71.73 42.49
C GLU A 37 -3.76 -71.73 41.52
N VAL A 38 -2.99 -70.63 41.51
CA VAL A 38 -1.79 -70.52 40.69
C VAL A 38 -0.65 -71.27 41.38
N ILE A 39 -0.49 -72.53 41.00
CA ILE A 39 0.69 -73.35 41.32
C ILE A 39 1.87 -72.76 40.55
N THR A 40 2.63 -71.87 41.18
CA THR A 40 3.91 -71.42 40.62
C THR A 40 4.92 -72.55 40.75
N ALA A 41 5.28 -73.18 39.63
CA ALA A 41 6.45 -74.05 39.56
C ALA A 41 7.68 -73.22 40.01
N PHE A 42 8.26 -73.61 41.14
CA PHE A 42 9.50 -73.05 41.66
C PHE A 42 10.60 -73.20 40.61
N ASN A 43 10.90 -72.10 39.91
CA ASN A 43 12.03 -72.00 39.00
C ASN A 43 13.18 -71.36 39.79
N PRO A 44 14.13 -72.15 40.34
CA PRO A 44 15.23 -71.60 41.11
C PRO A 44 16.12 -70.76 40.19
N LYS A 45 15.93 -69.44 40.23
CA LYS A 45 16.96 -68.50 39.78
C LYS A 45 18.05 -68.50 40.84
N ILE A 46 19.09 -69.29 40.58
CA ILE A 46 20.35 -69.26 41.31
C ILE A 46 20.88 -67.83 41.25
N ALA A 47 21.09 -67.22 42.41
CA ALA A 47 21.73 -65.92 42.51
C ALA A 47 23.14 -65.99 41.93
N ASP A 48 23.50 -65.03 41.10
CA ASP A 48 24.80 -64.96 40.44
C ASP A 48 25.93 -64.96 41.50
N ALA A 49 26.87 -65.89 41.36
CA ALA A 49 27.93 -66.08 42.35
C ALA A 49 28.84 -64.84 42.40
N LYS A 50 29.07 -64.30 43.61
CA LYS A 50 30.11 -63.29 43.84
C LYS A 50 31.47 -63.90 43.51
N LYS A 51 31.97 -63.66 42.29
CA LYS A 51 33.39 -63.86 41.97
C LYS A 51 34.23 -63.00 42.92
N ILE A 52 35.16 -63.63 43.64
CA ILE A 52 36.20 -62.91 44.35
C ILE A 52 37.02 -62.17 43.28
N LYS A 53 36.88 -60.84 43.19
CA LYS A 53 37.81 -60.02 42.41
C LYS A 53 39.13 -59.93 43.19
N ILE A 54 39.98 -60.92 42.99
CA ILE A 54 41.40 -60.77 43.34
C ILE A 54 41.95 -59.80 42.29
N THR A 55 42.19 -58.56 42.70
CA THR A 55 42.95 -57.63 41.85
C THR A 55 44.41 -57.93 42.14
N PRO A 56 45.15 -58.59 41.23
CA PRO A 56 46.55 -58.87 41.48
C PRO A 56 47.28 -57.53 41.67
N THR A 57 47.88 -57.33 42.85
CA THR A 57 48.82 -56.22 43.04
C THR A 57 50.11 -56.63 42.35
N ILE A 58 50.38 -56.05 41.19
CA ILE A 58 51.65 -56.24 40.48
C ILE A 58 52.75 -55.68 41.39
N GLN A 59 53.50 -56.55 42.07
CA GLN A 59 54.75 -56.15 42.72
C GLN A 59 55.81 -56.02 41.64
N LEU A 60 55.96 -54.79 41.11
CA LEU A 60 57.04 -54.48 40.19
C LEU A 60 58.38 -54.67 40.92
N PRO A 61 59.39 -55.30 40.29
CA PRO A 61 60.71 -55.47 40.89
C PRO A 61 61.31 -54.10 41.24
N LYS A 62 62.07 -54.01 42.35
CA LYS A 62 62.72 -52.78 42.86
C LYS A 62 63.59 -52.02 41.83
N LYS A 63 63.80 -52.57 40.64
CA LYS A 63 64.51 -51.95 39.50
C LYS A 63 63.62 -51.09 38.57
N SER A 64 62.31 -50.92 38.82
CA SER A 64 61.43 -50.04 38.03
C SER A 64 61.07 -48.69 38.68
N LYS A 65 61.82 -48.25 39.71
CA LYS A 65 61.74 -46.85 40.16
C LYS A 65 62.29 -45.96 39.06
N LYS A 66 61.41 -45.37 38.23
CA LYS A 66 61.78 -44.28 37.31
C LYS A 66 62.52 -43.22 38.12
N LYS A 67 63.75 -42.87 37.74
CA LYS A 67 64.47 -41.71 38.30
C LYS A 67 63.55 -40.51 38.13
N LYS A 68 63.22 -39.83 39.23
CA LYS A 68 62.55 -38.53 39.17
C LYS A 68 63.54 -37.58 38.50
N LEU A 69 63.27 -37.20 37.25
CA LEU A 69 63.99 -36.11 36.60
C LEU A 69 63.56 -34.84 37.30
N GLU A 70 64.45 -34.27 38.12
CA GLU A 70 64.31 -32.91 38.60
C GLU A 70 64.73 -31.98 37.47
N TYR A 71 63.74 -31.47 36.73
CA TYR A 71 63.95 -30.36 35.82
C TYR A 71 63.71 -29.07 36.60
N THR A 72 64.78 -28.32 36.88
CA THR A 72 64.67 -26.93 37.30
C THR A 72 64.31 -26.09 36.08
N ILE A 73 63.05 -25.70 35.99
CA ILE A 73 62.62 -24.71 34.99
C ILE A 73 63.16 -23.36 35.45
N PHE A 74 64.07 -22.76 34.70
CA PHE A 74 64.44 -21.35 34.88
C PHE A 74 63.26 -20.50 34.37
N SER A 75 62.27 -20.33 35.24
CA SER A 75 61.15 -19.42 35.01
C SER A 75 61.66 -17.99 35.19
N ALA A 76 62.30 -17.44 34.16
CA ALA A 76 62.39 -16.00 34.03
C ALA A 76 61.00 -15.53 33.57
N PRO A 77 60.24 -14.79 34.39
CA PRO A 77 58.99 -14.21 33.92
C PRO A 77 59.36 -13.26 32.78
N VAL A 78 59.02 -13.63 31.55
CA VAL A 78 59.08 -12.70 30.43
C VAL A 78 58.00 -11.68 30.75
N ALA A 79 58.40 -10.51 31.22
CA ALA A 79 57.48 -9.42 31.45
C ALA A 79 56.78 -9.14 30.12
N SER A 80 55.48 -9.47 30.05
CA SER A 80 54.66 -9.16 28.90
C SER A 80 54.65 -7.64 28.73
N THR A 81 55.37 -7.14 27.73
CA THR A 81 55.21 -5.73 27.28
C THR A 81 53.85 -5.52 26.61
N PHE A 82 53.13 -6.61 26.32
CA PHE A 82 51.76 -6.57 25.87
C PHE A 82 50.84 -6.22 27.04
N ILE A 83 50.56 -4.93 27.16
CA ILE A 83 49.40 -4.41 27.88
C ILE A 83 48.22 -4.56 26.92
N PRO A 84 47.27 -5.48 27.15
CA PRO A 84 46.06 -5.52 26.35
C PRO A 84 45.38 -4.16 26.49
N ARG A 85 45.27 -3.41 25.39
CA ARG A 85 44.40 -2.24 25.37
C ARG A 85 42.99 -2.77 25.62
N SER A 86 42.48 -2.53 26.83
CA SER A 86 41.07 -2.78 27.14
C SER A 86 40.27 -2.15 26.01
N GLY A 87 39.43 -2.95 25.33
CA GLY A 87 38.62 -2.47 24.23
C GLY A 87 37.79 -1.31 24.73
N VAL A 88 38.17 -0.08 24.36
CA VAL A 88 37.36 1.09 24.68
C VAL A 88 36.05 0.84 23.97
N VAL A 89 34.96 0.69 24.74
CA VAL A 89 33.62 0.71 24.17
C VAL A 89 33.57 2.00 23.38
N LYS A 90 33.59 1.91 22.06
CA LYS A 90 33.46 3.08 21.19
C LYS A 90 32.08 3.61 21.54
N GLY A 91 32.05 4.67 22.34
CA GLY A 91 30.80 5.25 22.81
C GLY A 91 29.93 5.46 21.58
N ILE A 92 28.77 4.82 21.56
CA ILE A 92 27.80 5.08 20.51
C ILE A 92 27.48 6.56 20.68
N ASP A 93 27.81 7.37 19.66
CA ASP A 93 27.32 8.74 19.57
C ASP A 93 25.80 8.64 19.44
N VAL A 94 25.12 8.63 20.59
CA VAL A 94 23.66 8.59 20.68
C VAL A 94 23.03 9.90 20.23
N GLY A 95 23.84 10.89 19.81
CA GLY A 95 23.39 12.21 19.40
C GLY A 95 22.62 12.92 20.50
N VAL A 96 22.13 14.12 20.17
CA VAL A 96 21.11 14.77 21.00
C VAL A 96 19.77 14.14 20.63
N LYS A 97 19.13 13.45 21.58
CA LYS A 97 17.81 12.86 21.37
C LYS A 97 16.77 13.98 21.19
N GLU A 98 16.24 14.13 19.98
CA GLU A 98 15.16 15.08 19.68
C GLU A 98 13.95 14.78 20.58
N ARG A 99 13.40 15.81 21.24
CA ARG A 99 12.16 15.66 21.99
C ARG A 99 11.00 15.52 21.00
N ILE A 100 10.30 14.39 21.09
CA ILE A 100 9.11 14.13 20.28
C ILE A 100 7.90 14.75 20.97
N TYR A 101 7.28 15.72 20.32
CA TYR A 101 6.01 16.29 20.73
C TYR A 101 4.85 15.53 20.12
N LYS A 102 3.74 15.46 20.85
CA LYS A 102 2.53 14.77 20.37
C LYS A 102 1.67 15.66 19.48
N ASN A 103 1.68 16.96 19.70
CA ASN A 103 0.81 17.89 18.99
C ASN A 103 1.63 18.92 18.22
N TYR A 104 1.11 19.35 17.07
CA TYR A 104 1.63 20.52 16.39
C TYR A 104 0.53 21.30 15.67
N LEU A 105 0.80 22.58 15.45
CA LEU A 105 0.05 23.45 14.59
C LEU A 105 1.03 24.14 13.63
N ALA A 106 0.68 24.21 12.36
CA ALA A 106 1.41 24.92 11.34
C ALA A 106 0.48 25.88 10.60
N ALA A 107 0.95 27.09 10.34
CA ALA A 107 0.24 28.09 9.57
C ALA A 107 1.23 28.79 8.64
N GLY A 108 0.78 29.10 7.43
CA GLY A 108 1.61 29.73 6.43
C GLY A 108 0.77 30.43 5.36
N TYR A 109 1.47 31.15 4.51
CA TYR A 109 0.90 31.89 3.41
C TYR A 109 1.89 31.93 2.25
N GLY A 110 1.38 31.92 1.04
CA GLY A 110 2.18 31.86 -0.18
C GLY A 110 1.76 32.87 -1.25
N ASN A 111 2.51 32.90 -2.34
CA ASN A 111 2.05 33.56 -3.56
C ASN A 111 0.82 32.84 -4.14
N PHE A 112 0.14 33.48 -5.10
CA PHE A 112 -1.20 33.09 -5.57
C PHE A 112 -2.30 33.13 -4.50
N ASN A 113 -2.10 33.97 -3.49
CA ASN A 113 -2.99 34.12 -2.33
C ASN A 113 -3.33 32.74 -1.72
N SER A 114 -2.26 32.01 -1.35
CA SER A 114 -2.33 30.62 -0.89
C SER A 114 -2.22 30.48 0.63
N PRO A 115 -3.33 30.55 1.40
CA PRO A 115 -3.32 30.25 2.82
C PRO A 115 -3.08 28.76 3.08
N PHE A 116 -2.33 28.47 4.14
CA PHE A 116 -2.04 27.12 4.59
C PHE A 116 -2.26 27.00 6.09
N PHE A 117 -2.94 25.92 6.50
CA PHE A 117 -3.14 25.59 7.90
C PHE A 117 -3.11 24.08 8.10
N GLU A 118 -2.41 23.62 9.12
CA GLU A 118 -2.34 22.21 9.50
C GLU A 118 -2.33 22.08 11.03
N ILE A 119 -3.12 21.17 11.57
CA ILE A 119 -3.14 20.85 12.99
C ILE A 119 -3.17 19.34 13.15
N PHE A 120 -2.35 18.85 14.08
CA PHE A 120 -2.35 17.47 14.50
C PHE A 120 -2.34 17.41 16.02
N LEU A 121 -3.36 16.78 16.58
CA LEU A 121 -3.51 16.55 18.00
C LEU A 121 -3.44 15.05 18.24
N HIS A 122 -2.64 14.65 19.21
CA HIS A 122 -2.46 13.25 19.58
C HIS A 122 -2.36 13.11 21.09
N HIS A 123 -3.08 12.14 21.60
CA HIS A 123 -3.00 11.78 23.00
C HIS A 123 -3.04 10.28 23.16
N ASN A 124 -2.18 9.78 24.05
CA ASN A 124 -2.12 8.38 24.39
C ASN A 124 -1.98 8.19 25.90
N THR A 125 -2.68 7.20 26.41
CA THR A 125 -2.52 6.67 27.77
C THR A 125 -1.59 5.46 27.71
N ARG A 126 -0.77 5.28 28.74
CA ARG A 126 0.25 4.22 28.76
C ARG A 126 -0.40 2.83 28.58
N PHE A 127 -0.10 2.20 27.45
CA PHE A 127 -0.50 0.83 27.08
C PHE A 127 -2.01 0.54 26.96
N LYS A 128 -2.88 1.55 26.78
CA LYS A 128 -4.33 1.32 26.73
C LYS A 128 -5.01 1.98 25.54
N ASN A 129 -5.15 3.30 25.58
CA ASN A 129 -5.96 4.06 24.62
C ASN A 129 -5.12 5.13 23.92
N GLU A 130 -5.43 5.38 22.67
CA GLU A 130 -4.82 6.40 21.84
C GLU A 130 -5.92 7.08 21.02
N PHE A 131 -5.90 8.40 20.94
CA PHE A 131 -6.76 9.14 20.02
C PHE A 131 -5.97 10.24 19.33
N GLY A 132 -6.40 10.59 18.13
CA GLY A 132 -5.80 11.68 17.39
C GLY A 132 -6.80 12.35 16.46
N VAL A 133 -6.57 13.63 16.20
CA VAL A 133 -7.33 14.46 15.28
C VAL A 133 -6.35 15.22 14.40
N SER A 134 -6.60 15.26 13.11
CA SER A 134 -5.80 15.99 12.13
C SER A 134 -6.70 16.81 11.22
N ALA A 135 -6.33 18.05 10.94
CA ALA A 135 -6.97 18.83 9.89
C ALA A 135 -5.90 19.57 9.08
N LYS A 136 -6.07 19.63 7.76
CA LYS A 136 -5.18 20.33 6.85
C LYS A 136 -6.00 21.07 5.82
N TYR A 137 -5.64 22.33 5.60
CA TYR A 137 -6.23 23.21 4.60
C TYR A 137 -5.12 23.86 3.77
N LEU A 138 -5.30 23.83 2.46
CA LEU A 138 -4.46 24.51 1.48
C LEU A 138 -5.35 25.02 0.36
N SER A 139 -5.14 26.25 -0.09
CA SER A 139 -5.79 26.77 -1.28
C SER A 139 -4.84 27.63 -2.11
N SER A 140 -5.26 27.92 -3.33
CA SER A 140 -4.70 28.96 -4.18
C SER A 140 -5.88 29.72 -4.77
N ILE A 141 -5.92 31.03 -4.58
CA ILE A 141 -7.06 31.87 -4.96
C ILE A 141 -6.78 32.61 -6.26
N ASP A 142 -5.53 32.98 -6.53
CA ASP A 142 -5.19 33.67 -7.78
C ASP A 142 -5.02 32.67 -8.93
N ASP A 143 -5.31 33.14 -10.13
CA ASP A 143 -5.28 32.35 -11.35
C ASP A 143 -3.86 32.10 -11.90
N ILE A 144 -3.74 31.01 -12.62
CA ILE A 144 -2.58 30.68 -13.43
C ILE A 144 -2.51 31.65 -14.60
N ASN A 145 -1.31 32.14 -14.91
CA ASN A 145 -1.12 33.03 -16.04
C ASN A 145 -1.57 32.37 -17.35
N ASN A 146 -2.24 33.14 -18.22
CA ASN A 146 -2.74 32.73 -19.53
C ASN A 146 -3.93 31.74 -19.51
N THR A 147 -4.59 31.52 -18.36
CA THR A 147 -5.88 30.81 -18.35
C THR A 147 -7.03 31.80 -18.59
N ILE A 148 -8.01 31.37 -19.39
CA ILE A 148 -9.21 32.17 -19.70
C ILE A 148 -10.26 32.06 -18.58
N LEU A 149 -10.32 30.88 -17.95
CA LEU A 149 -11.25 30.55 -16.87
C LEU A 149 -10.52 30.57 -15.53
N ASN A 150 -11.29 30.64 -14.43
CA ASN A 150 -10.71 30.64 -13.09
C ASN A 150 -10.05 29.29 -12.83
N SER A 151 -8.89 29.30 -12.17
CA SER A 151 -8.03 28.14 -11.91
C SER A 151 -7.72 27.97 -10.42
N ASP A 152 -8.51 28.63 -9.57
CA ASP A 152 -8.44 28.50 -8.13
C ASP A 152 -8.72 27.06 -7.67
N PHE A 153 -8.15 26.69 -6.52
CA PHE A 153 -8.39 25.39 -5.91
C PHE A 153 -8.36 25.48 -4.39
N SER A 154 -9.03 24.53 -3.74
CA SER A 154 -8.88 24.32 -2.31
C SER A 154 -8.94 22.84 -1.96
N ASN A 155 -8.13 22.45 -0.98
CA ASN A 155 -8.08 21.11 -0.42
C ASN A 155 -8.24 21.21 1.09
N PHE A 156 -9.26 20.54 1.60
CA PHE A 156 -9.48 20.38 3.03
C PHE A 156 -9.52 18.89 3.35
N THR A 157 -8.69 18.46 4.31
CA THR A 157 -8.71 17.09 4.83
C THR A 157 -8.91 17.13 6.33
N PHE A 158 -9.72 16.20 6.84
CA PHE A 158 -9.98 16.00 8.25
C PHE A 158 -9.88 14.51 8.57
N GLY A 159 -9.23 14.18 9.67
CA GLY A 159 -9.08 12.81 10.15
C GLY A 159 -9.23 12.76 11.65
N ALA A 160 -9.89 11.72 12.14
CA ALA A 160 -9.94 11.42 13.57
C ALA A 160 -9.87 9.92 13.79
N PHE A 161 -9.21 9.48 14.86
CA PHE A 161 -9.20 8.08 15.22
C PHE A 161 -9.21 7.88 16.73
N TYR A 162 -9.73 6.72 17.13
CA TYR A 162 -9.62 6.18 18.48
C TYR A 162 -9.16 4.73 18.38
N LYS A 163 -8.14 4.38 19.16
CA LYS A 163 -7.57 3.04 19.24
C LYS A 163 -7.55 2.59 20.70
N LYS A 164 -7.86 1.31 20.92
CA LYS A 164 -7.77 0.67 22.22
C LYS A 164 -7.13 -0.72 22.09
N VAL A 165 -6.22 -1.00 23.01
CA VAL A 165 -5.56 -2.29 23.19
C VAL A 165 -6.30 -3.02 24.30
N ASP A 166 -7.00 -4.10 23.97
CA ASP A 166 -7.65 -4.99 24.92
C ASP A 166 -6.90 -6.32 25.02
N ARG A 167 -7.27 -7.18 25.98
CA ARG A 167 -6.53 -8.43 26.26
C ARG A 167 -6.49 -9.39 25.07
N TYR A 168 -7.60 -9.52 24.35
CA TYR A 168 -7.76 -10.53 23.28
C TYR A 168 -7.76 -9.93 21.88
N PHE A 169 -7.93 -8.62 21.76
CA PHE A 169 -7.87 -7.94 20.47
C PHE A 169 -7.57 -6.45 20.66
N ASP A 170 -6.95 -5.85 19.66
CA ASP A 170 -6.84 -4.41 19.52
C ASP A 170 -7.89 -3.95 18.52
N TRP A 171 -8.50 -2.80 18.77
CA TRP A 171 -9.42 -2.20 17.81
C TRP A 171 -9.14 -0.72 17.60
N LYS A 172 -9.36 -0.26 16.37
CA LYS A 172 -9.23 1.14 15.97
C LYS A 172 -10.42 1.53 15.11
N ILE A 173 -11.07 2.61 15.47
CA ILE A 173 -12.05 3.28 14.61
C ILE A 173 -11.47 4.58 14.10
N SER A 174 -11.59 4.83 12.80
CA SER A 174 -11.05 6.03 12.14
C SER A 174 -12.10 6.62 11.21
N GLY A 175 -12.30 7.93 11.31
CA GLY A 175 -13.06 8.73 10.34
C GLY A 175 -12.11 9.59 9.52
N TYR A 176 -12.32 9.67 8.22
CA TYR A 176 -11.60 10.54 7.29
C TYR A 176 -12.61 11.28 6.42
N SER A 177 -12.38 12.57 6.20
CA SER A 177 -13.17 13.40 5.30
C SER A 177 -12.24 14.27 4.47
N GLU A 178 -12.60 14.44 3.21
CA GLU A 178 -11.87 15.25 2.26
C GLU A 178 -12.85 16.06 1.43
N ARG A 179 -12.57 17.35 1.26
CA ARG A 179 -13.31 18.26 0.40
C ARG A 179 -12.31 18.98 -0.50
N ASN A 180 -12.43 18.73 -1.80
CA ASN A 180 -11.60 19.35 -2.81
C ASN A 180 -12.44 20.16 -3.76
N THR A 181 -12.02 21.37 -4.07
CA THR A 181 -12.62 22.23 -5.08
C THR A 181 -11.56 22.54 -6.13
N PHE A 182 -11.93 22.37 -7.39
CA PHE A 182 -11.10 22.64 -8.57
C PHE A 182 -11.99 23.22 -9.67
N ASN A 183 -11.35 23.77 -10.71
CA ASN A 183 -12.05 24.26 -11.89
C ASN A 183 -11.58 23.55 -13.17
N TRP A 184 -12.50 23.28 -14.08
CA TRP A 184 -12.21 22.83 -15.44
C TRP A 184 -11.76 23.98 -16.34
N TYR A 185 -10.63 24.62 -16.02
CA TYR A 185 -10.18 25.81 -16.72
C TYR A 185 -9.52 25.54 -18.08
N GLY A 186 -9.08 24.30 -18.34
CA GLY A 186 -8.29 23.92 -19.51
C GLY A 186 -9.11 23.77 -20.79
N LEU A 187 -9.47 24.90 -21.43
CA LEU A 187 -10.21 24.91 -22.69
C LEU A 187 -9.35 24.43 -23.88
N PRO A 188 -9.94 23.72 -24.86
CA PRO A 188 -9.27 23.38 -26.11
C PRO A 188 -8.91 24.63 -26.92
N ASN A 189 -8.01 24.47 -27.90
CA ASN A 189 -7.73 25.48 -28.92
C ASN A 189 -8.91 25.64 -29.92
N ILE A 190 -10.04 26.12 -29.42
CA ILE A 190 -11.23 26.56 -30.15
C ILE A 190 -11.40 28.05 -29.86
N ASN A 191 -11.78 28.84 -30.85
CA ASN A 191 -12.02 30.27 -30.66
C ASN A 191 -13.36 30.48 -29.93
N PHE A 192 -13.34 30.54 -28.61
CA PHE A 192 -14.51 30.85 -27.80
C PHE A 192 -14.80 32.36 -27.80
N ASN A 193 -16.05 32.74 -28.06
CA ASN A 193 -16.49 34.12 -27.89
C ASN A 193 -16.68 34.46 -26.40
N GLN A 194 -16.61 35.75 -26.06
CA GLN A 194 -16.70 36.18 -24.65
C GLN A 194 -18.03 35.80 -23.98
N ALA A 195 -19.14 35.81 -24.72
CA ALA A 195 -20.44 35.43 -24.19
C ALA A 195 -20.48 33.95 -23.78
N THR A 196 -19.85 33.08 -24.56
CA THR A 196 -19.74 31.65 -24.27
C THR A 196 -18.82 31.43 -23.08
N ILE A 197 -17.64 32.07 -23.04
CA ILE A 197 -16.70 32.01 -21.91
C ILE A 197 -17.41 32.40 -20.60
N ASN A 198 -18.12 33.53 -20.58
CA ASN A 198 -18.84 34.00 -19.40
C ASN A 198 -20.00 33.08 -18.97
N SER A 199 -20.42 32.16 -19.82
CA SER A 199 -21.50 31.19 -19.51
C SER A 199 -20.98 29.85 -18.98
N ILE A 200 -19.66 29.62 -19.03
CA ILE A 200 -19.03 28.41 -18.49
C ILE A 200 -19.06 28.50 -16.97
N ASN A 201 -19.52 27.42 -16.33
CA ASN A 201 -19.40 27.26 -14.89
C ASN A 201 -18.41 26.12 -14.64
N GLU A 202 -17.14 26.47 -14.53
CA GLU A 202 -15.98 25.58 -14.47
C GLU A 202 -15.82 24.86 -13.12
N ASN A 203 -16.51 25.33 -12.06
CA ASN A 203 -16.34 24.82 -10.71
C ASN A 203 -16.80 23.37 -10.55
N GLN A 204 -15.96 22.57 -9.91
CA GLN A 204 -16.26 21.23 -9.43
C GLN A 204 -15.81 21.07 -7.99
N THR A 205 -16.67 20.47 -7.17
CA THR A 205 -16.36 20.17 -5.77
C THR A 205 -16.63 18.70 -5.49
N TYR A 206 -15.61 18.03 -4.95
CA TYR A 206 -15.65 16.64 -4.54
C TYR A 206 -15.68 16.55 -3.02
N ASN A 207 -16.58 15.72 -2.49
CA ASN A 207 -16.68 15.42 -1.08
C ASN A 207 -16.49 13.91 -0.87
N TYR A 208 -15.64 13.55 0.09
CA TYR A 208 -15.35 12.17 0.42
C TYR A 208 -15.44 11.98 1.93
N PHE A 209 -16.05 10.89 2.34
CA PHE A 209 -16.15 10.46 3.73
C PHE A 209 -15.83 8.98 3.82
N LYS A 210 -14.96 8.58 4.75
CA LYS A 210 -14.59 7.20 4.97
C LYS A 210 -14.57 6.89 6.46
N LEU A 211 -15.31 5.86 6.85
CA LEU A 211 -15.27 5.27 8.17
C LEU A 211 -14.55 3.93 8.07
N THR A 212 -13.61 3.67 8.97
CA THR A 212 -12.83 2.41 9.00
C THR A 212 -12.81 1.85 10.41
N GLY A 213 -13.10 0.55 10.55
CA GLY A 213 -12.88 -0.23 11.76
C GLY A 213 -11.80 -1.28 11.50
N ASP A 214 -10.68 -1.20 12.22
CA ASP A 214 -9.61 -2.19 12.19
C ASP A 214 -9.65 -3.00 13.48
N PHE A 215 -9.63 -4.33 13.38
CA PHE A 215 -9.58 -5.27 14.50
C PHE A 215 -8.38 -6.20 14.30
N LYS A 216 -7.53 -6.32 15.31
CA LYS A 216 -6.41 -7.26 15.33
C LYS A 216 -6.60 -8.20 16.52
N PHE A 217 -6.71 -9.49 16.28
CA PHE A 217 -6.94 -10.44 17.36
C PHE A 217 -5.62 -11.06 17.81
N HIS A 218 -5.52 -11.30 19.11
CA HIS A 218 -4.38 -11.99 19.72
C HIS A 218 -4.78 -13.44 19.98
N ASP A 219 -3.86 -14.38 19.74
CA ASP A 219 -4.06 -15.81 20.00
C ASP A 219 -5.37 -16.40 19.39
N SER A 220 -5.67 -16.03 18.14
CA SER A 220 -6.88 -16.41 17.42
C SER A 220 -6.55 -16.92 16.01
N TYR A 221 -7.44 -17.73 15.43
CA TYR A 221 -7.37 -18.11 14.01
C TYR A 221 -7.64 -16.93 13.07
N ILE A 222 -8.30 -15.88 13.55
CA ILE A 222 -8.43 -14.62 12.82
C ILE A 222 -7.24 -13.75 13.21
N ASP A 223 -6.39 -13.34 12.28
CA ASP A 223 -5.28 -12.43 12.54
C ASP A 223 -5.80 -10.99 12.63
N PHE A 224 -6.53 -10.56 11.60
CA PHE A 224 -7.19 -9.27 11.59
C PHE A 224 -8.48 -9.29 10.76
N SER A 225 -9.34 -8.33 11.07
CA SER A 225 -10.51 -7.97 10.26
C SER A 225 -10.57 -6.46 10.11
N LYS A 226 -10.83 -5.99 8.90
CA LYS A 226 -10.94 -4.57 8.56
C LYS A 226 -12.23 -4.34 7.81
N ILE A 227 -13.04 -3.41 8.29
CA ILE A 227 -14.24 -2.93 7.60
C ILE A 227 -14.06 -1.46 7.26
N ALA A 228 -14.43 -1.06 6.05
CA ALA A 228 -14.45 0.32 5.63
C ALA A 228 -15.73 0.61 4.85
N VAL A 229 -16.34 1.76 5.12
CA VAL A 229 -17.45 2.31 4.34
C VAL A 229 -17.03 3.68 3.88
N ALA A 230 -17.10 3.92 2.58
CA ALA A 230 -16.78 5.20 1.98
C ALA A 230 -17.97 5.73 1.17
N TYR A 231 -18.16 7.04 1.23
CA TYR A 231 -19.13 7.79 0.45
C TYR A 231 -18.42 8.92 -0.28
N PHE A 232 -18.67 9.02 -1.58
CA PHE A 232 -18.13 10.04 -2.44
C PHE A 232 -19.27 10.76 -3.15
N SER A 233 -19.16 12.07 -3.32
CA SER A 233 -20.11 12.88 -4.08
C SER A 233 -19.46 14.08 -4.75
N ASP A 234 -20.10 14.58 -5.79
CA ASP A 234 -19.65 15.76 -6.53
C ASP A 234 -20.72 16.87 -6.61
N LEU A 235 -20.35 18.01 -7.21
CA LEU A 235 -21.26 19.15 -7.38
C LEU A 235 -22.46 18.82 -8.30
N TYR A 236 -22.27 17.89 -9.24
CA TYR A 236 -23.27 17.51 -10.25
C TYR A 236 -24.23 16.41 -9.79
N LYS A 237 -24.32 16.15 -8.48
CA LYS A 237 -25.20 15.16 -7.85
C LYS A 237 -24.89 13.71 -8.24
N SER A 238 -23.65 13.45 -8.66
CA SER A 238 -23.13 12.10 -8.78
C SER A 238 -22.65 11.62 -7.41
N ASN A 239 -22.79 10.33 -7.15
CA ASN A 239 -22.34 9.75 -5.90
C ASN A 239 -21.89 8.29 -6.05
N GLU A 240 -21.09 7.84 -5.08
CA GLU A 240 -20.53 6.50 -5.03
C GLU A 240 -20.42 6.05 -3.56
N ILE A 241 -20.83 4.82 -3.29
CA ILE A 241 -20.67 4.12 -2.01
C ILE A 241 -19.76 2.92 -2.26
N LEU A 242 -18.74 2.78 -1.42
CA LEU A 242 -17.82 1.64 -1.43
C LEU A 242 -17.78 1.02 -0.04
N ILE A 243 -18.15 -0.24 0.08
CA ILE A 243 -18.08 -1.03 1.31
C ILE A 243 -17.06 -2.14 1.14
N ASN A 244 -16.03 -2.13 1.97
CA ASN A 244 -14.93 -3.09 1.91
C ASN A 244 -14.81 -3.82 3.24
N PHE A 245 -14.77 -5.14 3.19
CA PHE A 245 -14.43 -6.00 4.32
C PHE A 245 -13.26 -6.88 3.93
N LYS A 246 -12.19 -6.87 4.73
CA LYS A 246 -11.00 -7.71 4.53
C LYS A 246 -10.69 -8.46 5.81
N THR A 247 -10.43 -9.74 5.73
CA THR A 247 -10.00 -10.54 6.88
C THR A 247 -8.87 -11.48 6.48
N LYS A 248 -8.01 -11.79 7.44
CA LYS A 248 -6.96 -12.79 7.30
C LYS A 248 -7.15 -13.86 8.36
N LEU A 249 -7.26 -15.10 7.91
CA LEU A 249 -7.36 -16.28 8.75
C LEU A 249 -6.05 -17.05 8.69
N ASN A 250 -5.52 -17.52 9.82
CA ASN A 250 -4.40 -18.43 9.89
C ASN A 250 -4.92 -19.77 10.43
N PHE A 251 -4.90 -20.81 9.60
CA PHE A 251 -5.31 -22.14 9.98
C PHE A 251 -4.08 -23.02 10.22
N PRO A 252 -3.93 -23.61 11.42
CA PRO A 252 -2.82 -24.52 11.68
C PRO A 252 -2.98 -25.81 10.88
N LEU A 253 -1.86 -26.33 10.37
CA LEU A 253 -1.80 -27.59 9.62
C LEU A 253 -1.07 -28.70 10.39
N ASP A 254 -0.83 -28.48 11.68
CA ASP A 254 -0.17 -29.42 12.59
C ASP A 254 -0.93 -30.76 12.73
N PHE A 255 -2.26 -30.73 12.57
CA PHE A 255 -3.12 -31.93 12.53
C PHE A 255 -2.80 -32.88 11.36
N LEU A 256 -2.26 -32.37 10.25
CA LEU A 256 -1.79 -33.19 9.12
C LEU A 256 -0.35 -33.64 9.33
N SER A 257 0.52 -32.74 9.80
CA SER A 257 1.89 -33.05 10.16
C SER A 257 2.48 -31.95 11.04
N PRO A 258 3.17 -32.29 12.15
CA PRO A 258 3.79 -31.30 13.04
C PRO A 258 4.85 -30.39 12.39
N LYS A 259 5.30 -30.72 11.17
CA LYS A 259 6.29 -29.94 10.42
C LYS A 259 5.65 -28.89 9.50
N LEU A 260 4.34 -28.97 9.25
CA LEU A 260 3.66 -28.03 8.37
C LEU A 260 3.40 -26.73 9.12
N LYS A 261 3.69 -25.61 8.46
CA LYS A 261 3.29 -24.27 8.93
C LYS A 261 1.81 -24.02 8.69
N ASP A 262 1.28 -22.98 9.32
CA ASP A 262 -0.08 -22.52 9.10
C ASP A 262 -0.29 -22.08 7.64
N ILE A 263 -1.50 -22.32 7.13
CA ILE A 263 -1.97 -21.72 5.88
C ILE A 263 -2.70 -20.42 6.20
N ALA A 264 -2.38 -19.35 5.47
CA ALA A 264 -3.09 -18.09 5.59
C ALA A 264 -4.15 -17.99 4.49
N ILE A 265 -5.36 -17.53 4.83
CA ILE A 265 -6.46 -17.30 3.90
C ILE A 265 -6.87 -15.85 4.04
N TYR A 266 -6.69 -15.07 2.97
CA TYR A 266 -7.21 -13.71 2.89
C TYR A 266 -8.57 -13.78 2.21
N SER A 267 -9.56 -13.17 2.83
CA SER A 267 -10.89 -13.04 2.25
C SER A 267 -11.24 -11.56 2.18
N GLU A 268 -11.74 -11.14 1.03
CA GLU A 268 -12.18 -9.77 0.79
C GLU A 268 -13.56 -9.76 0.17
N PHE A 269 -14.40 -8.85 0.64
CA PHE A 269 -15.71 -8.54 0.11
C PHE A 269 -15.73 -7.04 -0.19
N GLU A 270 -16.11 -6.68 -1.40
CA GLU A 270 -16.22 -5.33 -1.87
C GLU A 270 -17.59 -5.13 -2.52
N TYR A 271 -18.29 -4.07 -2.12
CA TYR A 271 -19.55 -3.66 -2.71
C TYR A 271 -19.45 -2.21 -3.15
N LEU A 272 -19.49 -2.01 -4.46
CA LEU A 272 -19.37 -0.72 -5.13
C LEU A 272 -20.70 -0.37 -5.78
N LYS A 273 -21.29 0.77 -5.40
CA LYS A 273 -22.50 1.29 -6.04
C LYS A 273 -22.34 2.77 -6.30
N GLY A 274 -22.63 3.20 -7.52
CA GLY A 274 -22.66 4.63 -7.83
C GLY A 274 -23.65 5.01 -8.91
N ASN A 275 -23.83 6.31 -9.05
CA ASN A 275 -24.75 6.94 -9.99
C ASN A 275 -24.14 8.25 -10.48
N PHE A 276 -24.07 8.39 -11.81
CA PHE A 276 -23.86 9.64 -12.50
C PHE A 276 -25.20 10.21 -12.95
N LYS A 277 -25.46 11.47 -12.59
CA LYS A 277 -26.74 12.12 -12.90
C LYS A 277 -27.01 12.20 -14.41
N ASN A 278 -25.94 12.28 -15.21
CA ASN A 278 -25.97 12.35 -16.66
C ASN A 278 -24.85 11.47 -17.24
N ASN A 279 -25.05 10.98 -18.46
CA ASN A 279 -23.98 10.51 -19.33
C ASN A 279 -23.58 11.63 -20.31
N TYR A 280 -22.44 11.45 -20.98
CA TYR A 280 -21.91 12.47 -21.88
C TYR A 280 -22.73 12.60 -23.18
N ASN A 281 -23.50 11.57 -23.57
CA ASN A 281 -24.12 11.51 -24.89
C ASN A 281 -25.52 12.13 -24.92
N ASN A 282 -26.41 11.73 -24.02
CA ASN A 282 -27.85 12.02 -24.07
C ASN A 282 -28.45 12.45 -22.71
N GLN A 283 -27.62 12.87 -21.74
CA GLN A 283 -28.02 13.35 -20.41
C GLN A 283 -28.73 12.33 -19.50
N GLU A 284 -28.88 11.08 -19.90
CA GLU A 284 -29.48 10.03 -19.07
C GLU A 284 -28.59 9.65 -17.89
N ALA A 285 -29.17 9.25 -16.77
CA ALA A 285 -28.40 8.79 -15.63
C ALA A 285 -27.69 7.47 -15.93
N SER A 286 -26.47 7.30 -15.42
CA SER A 286 -25.69 6.06 -15.55
C SER A 286 -25.39 5.51 -14.16
N ASN A 287 -25.86 4.29 -13.89
CA ASN A 287 -25.65 3.61 -12.62
C ASN A 287 -24.66 2.46 -12.82
N TYR A 288 -23.95 2.10 -11.76
CA TYR A 288 -23.15 0.88 -11.69
C TYR A 288 -23.26 0.27 -10.29
N ASN A 289 -23.27 -1.06 -10.23
CA ASN A 289 -23.42 -1.79 -8.98
C ASN A 289 -22.71 -3.14 -9.06
N ILE A 290 -21.49 -3.17 -8.55
CA ILE A 290 -20.55 -4.28 -8.65
C ILE A 290 -20.31 -4.85 -7.24
N LEU A 291 -20.57 -6.14 -7.09
CA LEU A 291 -20.21 -6.92 -5.92
C LEU A 291 -19.01 -7.81 -6.26
N THR A 292 -17.95 -7.76 -5.46
CA THR A 292 -16.76 -8.58 -5.67
C THR A 292 -16.38 -9.32 -4.40
N VAL A 293 -16.21 -10.63 -4.51
CA VAL A 293 -15.72 -11.50 -3.45
C VAL A 293 -14.40 -12.11 -3.88
N ASN A 294 -13.40 -12.05 -3.02
CA ASN A 294 -12.07 -12.58 -3.25
C ASN A 294 -11.67 -13.52 -2.11
N VAL A 295 -11.12 -14.68 -2.46
CA VAL A 295 -10.47 -15.60 -1.51
C VAL A 295 -9.07 -15.95 -2.02
N ASN A 296 -8.07 -15.77 -1.17
CA ASN A 296 -6.67 -15.97 -1.49
C ASN A 296 -5.99 -16.83 -0.40
N PRO A 297 -6.02 -18.17 -0.54
CA PRO A 297 -5.17 -19.04 0.26
C PRO A 297 -3.70 -18.88 -0.15
N GLU A 298 -2.82 -18.69 0.82
CA GLU A 298 -1.36 -18.64 0.65
C GLU A 298 -0.66 -19.58 1.65
N TYR A 299 0.37 -20.25 1.16
CA TYR A 299 1.28 -21.06 1.96
C TYR A 299 2.70 -20.52 1.83
N ARG A 300 3.37 -20.31 2.97
CA ARG A 300 4.76 -19.84 3.02
C ARG A 300 5.68 -20.92 3.55
N ILE A 301 6.67 -21.30 2.75
CA ILE A 301 7.66 -22.31 3.11
C ILE A 301 9.07 -21.78 2.88
N VAL A 302 9.98 -22.21 3.76
CA VAL A 302 11.42 -21.98 3.59
C VAL A 302 12.07 -23.32 3.30
N TYR A 303 12.73 -23.45 2.15
CA TYR A 303 13.39 -24.67 1.71
C TYR A 303 14.71 -24.33 1.03
N ASN A 304 15.83 -24.91 1.49
CA ASN A 304 17.17 -24.65 0.96
C ASN A 304 17.51 -23.16 0.77
N ASN A 305 17.21 -22.33 1.78
CA ASN A 305 17.35 -20.87 1.77
C ASN A 305 16.45 -20.11 0.76
N PHE A 306 15.58 -20.79 0.03
CA PHE A 306 14.51 -20.15 -0.71
C PHE A 306 13.31 -19.91 0.20
N LEU A 307 12.77 -18.69 0.17
CA LEU A 307 11.45 -18.39 0.70
C LEU A 307 10.45 -18.45 -0.45
N PHE A 308 9.53 -19.40 -0.38
CA PHE A 308 8.42 -19.52 -1.33
C PHE A 308 7.13 -19.06 -0.67
N LYS A 309 6.36 -18.27 -1.42
CA LYS A 309 4.93 -18.01 -1.21
C LYS A 309 4.20 -18.65 -2.38
N ILE A 310 3.30 -19.56 -2.10
CA ILE A 310 2.50 -20.27 -3.10
C ILE A 310 1.04 -20.09 -2.74
N GLY A 311 0.25 -19.57 -3.67
CA GLY A 311 -1.17 -19.37 -3.50
C GLY A 311 -1.85 -19.10 -4.84
N PHE A 312 -3.16 -18.87 -4.75
CA PHE A 312 -3.98 -18.42 -5.87
C PHE A 312 -5.06 -17.48 -5.33
N LYS A 313 -5.63 -16.65 -6.19
CA LYS A 313 -6.75 -15.76 -5.85
C LYS A 313 -7.96 -16.19 -6.66
N VAL A 314 -9.09 -16.32 -5.99
CA VAL A 314 -10.37 -16.62 -6.62
C VAL A 314 -11.26 -15.42 -6.45
N PHE A 315 -11.75 -14.86 -7.56
CA PHE A 315 -12.69 -13.76 -7.57
C PHE A 315 -14.03 -14.21 -8.13
N ALA A 316 -15.11 -13.81 -7.48
CA ALA A 316 -16.44 -13.77 -8.06
C ALA A 316 -16.86 -12.31 -8.15
N SER A 317 -17.17 -11.83 -9.35
CA SER A 317 -17.68 -10.48 -9.58
C SER A 317 -19.07 -10.52 -10.17
N ILE A 318 -19.97 -9.71 -9.62
CA ILE A 318 -21.37 -9.65 -10.01
C ILE A 318 -21.74 -8.19 -10.26
N ASP A 319 -21.93 -7.84 -11.52
CA ASP A 319 -22.52 -6.57 -11.92
C ASP A 319 -24.04 -6.74 -12.03
N THR A 320 -24.72 -6.37 -10.94
CA THR A 320 -26.18 -6.49 -10.85
C THR A 320 -26.92 -5.49 -11.75
N GLN A 321 -26.27 -4.40 -12.17
CA GLN A 321 -26.89 -3.40 -13.04
C GLN A 321 -26.94 -3.92 -14.48
N ASN A 322 -25.87 -4.60 -14.92
CA ASN A 322 -25.77 -5.18 -16.26
C ASN A 322 -26.13 -6.68 -16.32
N SER A 323 -26.45 -7.30 -15.17
CA SER A 323 -26.76 -8.74 -15.05
C SER A 323 -25.61 -9.65 -15.52
N ILE A 324 -24.36 -9.22 -15.26
CA ILE A 324 -23.14 -9.96 -15.61
C ILE A 324 -22.58 -10.61 -14.34
N SER A 325 -22.03 -11.81 -14.47
CA SER A 325 -21.37 -12.52 -13.38
C SER A 325 -20.16 -13.26 -13.90
N ASP A 326 -18.99 -12.86 -13.42
CA ASP A 326 -17.70 -13.37 -13.86
C ASP A 326 -16.96 -14.05 -12.72
N PHE A 327 -16.19 -15.08 -13.06
CA PHE A 327 -15.40 -15.84 -12.12
C PHE A 327 -13.97 -15.93 -12.62
N PHE A 328 -13.02 -15.51 -11.78
CA PHE A 328 -11.60 -15.44 -12.13
C PHE A 328 -10.76 -16.25 -11.16
N ILE A 329 -9.74 -16.93 -11.68
CA ILE A 329 -8.69 -17.56 -10.88
C ILE A 329 -7.35 -17.06 -11.36
N PHE A 330 -6.58 -16.46 -10.45
CA PHE A 330 -5.24 -15.95 -10.74
C PHE A 330 -4.19 -16.66 -9.88
N PRO A 331 -2.99 -16.94 -10.41
CA PRO A 331 -1.87 -17.40 -9.60
C PRO A 331 -1.39 -16.31 -8.63
N ASP A 332 -0.77 -16.70 -7.52
CA ASP A 332 -0.07 -15.81 -6.59
C ASP A 332 1.17 -16.51 -6.02
N ILE A 333 2.21 -16.54 -6.84
CA ILE A 333 3.45 -17.27 -6.57
C ILE A 333 4.60 -16.28 -6.49
N LYS A 334 5.40 -16.36 -5.43
CA LYS A 334 6.62 -15.57 -5.27
C LYS A 334 7.72 -16.43 -4.67
N PHE A 335 8.94 -16.26 -5.15
CA PHE A 335 10.13 -16.82 -4.52
C PHE A 335 11.16 -15.73 -4.26
N GLN A 336 11.97 -15.94 -3.24
CA GLN A 336 13.11 -15.09 -2.91
C GLN A 336 14.24 -15.94 -2.34
N ARG A 337 15.47 -15.61 -2.70
CA ARG A 337 16.67 -16.24 -2.14
C ARG A 337 17.78 -15.22 -1.90
N PRO A 338 18.42 -15.22 -0.71
CA PRO A 338 19.67 -14.53 -0.52
C PRO A 338 20.76 -15.23 -1.34
N VAL A 339 21.33 -14.52 -2.31
CA VAL A 339 22.49 -14.95 -3.12
C VAL A 339 23.77 -14.67 -2.34
N ILE A 340 23.87 -13.46 -1.80
CA ILE A 340 24.92 -13.03 -0.86
C ILE A 340 24.19 -12.63 0.41
N LYS A 341 24.45 -13.35 1.50
CA LYS A 341 23.78 -13.10 2.78
C LYS A 341 23.91 -11.62 3.16
N ASP A 342 22.80 -11.01 3.52
CA ASP A 342 22.66 -9.60 3.93
C ASP A 342 22.92 -8.52 2.86
N PHE A 343 23.48 -8.88 1.69
CA PHE A 343 23.84 -7.91 0.63
C PHE A 343 23.06 -8.07 -0.67
N LEU A 344 22.68 -9.28 -1.08
CA LEU A 344 22.04 -9.51 -2.38
C LEU A 344 20.99 -10.60 -2.30
N ASN A 345 19.76 -10.25 -2.64
CA ASN A 345 18.68 -11.18 -2.85
C ASN A 345 18.24 -11.17 -4.31
N ILE A 346 17.95 -12.36 -4.83
CA ILE A 346 17.20 -12.54 -6.07
C ILE A 346 15.76 -12.88 -5.72
N TYR A 347 14.81 -12.32 -6.45
CA TYR A 347 13.40 -12.65 -6.28
C TYR A 347 12.68 -12.66 -7.62
N GLY A 348 11.55 -13.35 -7.66
CA GLY A 348 10.66 -13.38 -8.81
C GLY A 348 9.30 -13.93 -8.44
N GLY A 349 8.35 -13.80 -9.35
CA GLY A 349 7.00 -14.26 -9.11
C GLY A 349 6.08 -14.10 -10.31
N LEU A 350 4.91 -14.70 -10.17
CA LEU A 350 3.79 -14.58 -11.08
C LEU A 350 2.55 -14.31 -10.22
N SER A 351 1.89 -13.19 -10.48
CA SER A 351 0.64 -12.85 -9.82
C SER A 351 -0.40 -12.41 -10.84
N GLY A 352 -1.68 -12.51 -10.49
CA GLY A 352 -2.74 -11.73 -11.11
C GLY A 352 -3.67 -11.15 -10.06
N SER A 353 -4.61 -10.31 -10.48
CA SER A 353 -5.59 -9.69 -9.60
C SER A 353 -6.76 -9.11 -10.38
N LEU A 354 -7.90 -8.93 -9.71
CA LEU A 354 -8.98 -8.07 -10.18
C LEU A 354 -8.97 -6.77 -9.37
N LYS A 355 -9.12 -5.63 -10.05
CA LYS A 355 -9.17 -4.30 -9.41
C LYS A 355 -10.45 -3.59 -9.82
N SER A 356 -11.29 -3.24 -8.86
CA SER A 356 -12.43 -2.34 -9.14
C SER A 356 -11.95 -0.92 -9.30
N ASN A 357 -12.33 -0.30 -10.42
CA ASN A 357 -12.14 1.12 -10.59
C ASN A 357 -13.30 1.86 -9.92
N THR A 358 -13.04 3.05 -9.40
CA THR A 358 -14.02 3.86 -8.68
C THR A 358 -13.93 5.30 -9.15
N TYR A 359 -15.03 6.03 -9.06
CA TYR A 359 -15.05 7.44 -9.42
C TYR A 359 -14.10 8.25 -8.54
N LYS A 360 -14.04 7.97 -7.23
CA LYS A 360 -13.05 8.61 -6.33
C LYS A 360 -11.62 8.35 -6.80
N ASN A 361 -11.25 7.11 -7.14
CA ASN A 361 -9.88 6.78 -7.58
C ASN A 361 -9.52 7.56 -8.85
N PHE A 362 -10.44 7.71 -9.80
CA PHE A 362 -10.19 8.52 -10.99
C PHE A 362 -9.96 9.99 -10.66
N THR A 363 -10.71 10.59 -9.71
CA THR A 363 -10.51 12.01 -9.33
C THR A 363 -9.17 12.27 -8.68
N GLU A 364 -8.56 11.27 -8.03
CA GLU A 364 -7.22 11.37 -7.45
C GLU A 364 -6.12 11.34 -8.51
N ILE A 365 -6.33 10.57 -9.59
CA ILE A 365 -5.42 10.54 -10.74
C ILE A 365 -5.53 11.84 -11.53
N ASN A 366 -6.75 12.22 -11.90
CA ASN A 366 -7.05 13.44 -12.64
C ASN A 366 -8.31 14.12 -12.08
N PRO A 367 -8.19 15.30 -11.43
CA PRO A 367 -9.34 16.02 -10.89
C PRO A 367 -10.29 16.57 -11.97
N TYR A 368 -9.88 16.55 -13.24
CA TYR A 368 -10.62 17.13 -14.36
C TYR A 368 -11.49 16.09 -15.10
N ILE A 369 -11.77 14.94 -14.50
CA ILE A 369 -12.68 13.95 -15.09
C ILE A 369 -14.13 14.42 -15.07
N SER A 370 -14.87 14.10 -16.14
CA SER A 370 -16.29 14.40 -16.20
C SER A 370 -17.09 13.44 -15.30
N PRO A 371 -18.18 13.90 -14.67
CA PRO A 371 -19.08 13.05 -13.88
C PRO A 371 -20.04 12.25 -14.77
N THR A 372 -19.48 11.53 -15.75
CA THR A 372 -20.22 10.84 -16.82
C THR A 372 -19.53 9.53 -17.24
N LEU A 373 -18.79 8.91 -16.32
CA LEU A 373 -17.89 7.80 -16.65
C LEU A 373 -18.62 6.48 -16.79
N PHE A 374 -18.02 5.56 -17.54
CA PHE A 374 -18.31 4.13 -17.42
C PHE A 374 -17.35 3.53 -16.38
N ILE A 375 -17.88 2.81 -15.40
CA ILE A 375 -17.10 2.19 -14.33
C ILE A 375 -17.17 0.68 -14.49
N THR A 376 -16.01 0.06 -14.63
CA THR A 376 -15.82 -1.40 -14.67
C THR A 376 -14.54 -1.78 -13.92
N GLN A 377 -14.25 -3.07 -13.83
CA GLN A 377 -13.06 -3.60 -13.18
C GLN A 377 -11.96 -3.86 -14.22
N THR A 378 -10.70 -3.78 -13.78
CA THR A 378 -9.52 -4.14 -14.57
C THR A 378 -9.02 -5.49 -14.09
N ALA A 379 -8.88 -6.45 -15.01
CA ALA A 379 -8.30 -7.76 -14.72
C ALA A 379 -6.81 -7.75 -15.07
N GLU A 380 -5.94 -7.73 -14.05
CA GLU A 380 -4.50 -8.01 -14.22
C GLU A 380 -4.34 -9.53 -14.37
N ASN A 381 -4.53 -10.02 -15.58
CA ASN A 381 -4.52 -11.44 -15.92
C ASN A 381 -3.19 -12.11 -15.57
N SER A 382 -2.08 -11.40 -15.78
CA SER A 382 -0.77 -11.85 -15.34
C SER A 382 0.22 -10.72 -15.15
N ASN A 383 1.10 -10.89 -14.17
CA ASN A 383 2.24 -10.05 -13.89
C ASN A 383 3.41 -10.96 -13.53
N LEU A 384 4.21 -11.27 -14.55
CA LEU A 384 5.45 -12.02 -14.40
C LEU A 384 6.56 -11.03 -14.08
N PHE A 385 7.23 -11.22 -12.95
CA PHE A 385 8.28 -10.30 -12.53
C PHE A 385 9.51 -11.01 -11.98
N GLY A 386 10.66 -10.36 -12.11
CA GLY A 386 11.94 -10.80 -11.57
C GLY A 386 12.82 -9.60 -11.23
N GLY A 387 13.63 -9.73 -10.19
CA GLY A 387 14.45 -8.64 -9.72
C GLY A 387 15.55 -9.03 -8.76
N LEU A 388 16.40 -8.04 -8.49
CA LEU A 388 17.50 -8.10 -7.53
C LEU A 388 17.31 -6.95 -6.54
N ASN A 389 17.46 -7.22 -5.25
CA ASN A 389 17.49 -6.18 -4.24
C ASN A 389 18.51 -6.48 -3.15
N GLY A 390 18.92 -5.44 -2.43
CA GLY A 390 19.83 -5.60 -1.31
C GLY A 390 20.66 -4.36 -1.04
N LEU A 391 21.87 -4.57 -0.55
CA LEU A 391 22.83 -3.55 -0.15
C LEU A 391 24.09 -3.68 -1.01
N ILE A 392 24.49 -2.61 -1.69
CA ILE A 392 25.82 -2.53 -2.34
C ILE A 392 26.87 -2.29 -1.26
N THR A 393 26.55 -1.41 -0.31
CA THR A 393 27.31 -1.13 0.91
C THR A 393 26.32 -0.93 2.05
N ASN A 394 26.80 -0.81 3.30
CA ASN A 394 25.92 -0.52 4.44
C ASN A 394 25.18 0.84 4.34
N SER A 395 25.57 1.69 3.39
CA SER A 395 24.95 3.00 3.12
C SER A 395 24.19 3.06 1.80
N ILE A 396 24.25 2.03 0.94
CA ILE A 396 23.63 2.05 -0.39
C ILE A 396 22.73 0.83 -0.53
N SER A 397 21.42 1.05 -0.58
CA SER A 397 20.42 0.04 -0.89
C SER A 397 19.93 0.18 -2.33
N PHE A 398 19.49 -0.91 -2.93
CA PHE A 398 18.95 -0.90 -4.28
C PHE A 398 17.85 -1.94 -4.47
N ASN A 399 16.99 -1.70 -5.46
CA ASN A 399 16.03 -2.65 -5.99
C ASN A 399 15.87 -2.43 -7.49
N ILE A 400 16.14 -3.47 -8.28
CA ILE A 400 15.97 -3.48 -9.73
C ILE A 400 14.98 -4.58 -10.07
N LYS A 401 13.93 -4.24 -10.83
CA LYS A 401 12.83 -5.15 -11.15
C LYS A 401 12.41 -5.00 -12.61
N ALA A 402 12.24 -6.12 -13.29
CA ALA A 402 11.57 -6.19 -14.58
C ALA A 402 10.21 -6.90 -14.43
N SER A 403 9.20 -6.43 -15.15
CA SER A 403 7.83 -6.95 -15.14
C SER A 403 7.25 -7.01 -16.54
N ILE A 404 6.50 -8.08 -16.84
CA ILE A 404 5.60 -8.18 -17.99
C ILE A 404 4.19 -8.34 -17.44
N ILE A 405 3.34 -7.35 -17.72
CA ILE A 405 1.99 -7.23 -17.18
C ILE A 405 1.00 -7.30 -18.34
N SER A 406 -0.06 -8.10 -18.18
CA SER A 406 -1.20 -8.15 -19.10
C SER A 406 -2.45 -7.74 -18.32
N GLU A 407 -3.08 -6.66 -18.76
CA GLU A 407 -4.28 -6.09 -18.15
C GLU A 407 -5.41 -6.08 -19.18
N GLU A 408 -6.55 -6.63 -18.83
CA GLU A 408 -7.81 -6.43 -19.56
C GLU A 408 -8.61 -5.31 -18.91
N ASP A 409 -9.28 -4.51 -19.74
CA ASP A 409 -10.00 -3.30 -19.31
C ASP A 409 -9.11 -2.36 -18.47
N LYS A 410 -7.92 -2.02 -18.96
CA LYS A 410 -7.07 -1.00 -18.35
C LYS A 410 -7.66 0.39 -18.64
N PRO A 411 -7.90 1.24 -17.61
CA PRO A 411 -8.40 2.59 -17.85
C PRO A 411 -7.30 3.49 -18.44
N LEU A 412 -7.61 4.13 -19.55
CA LEU A 412 -6.82 5.16 -20.22
C LEU A 412 -7.58 6.49 -20.12
N LEU A 413 -6.91 7.55 -19.68
CA LEU A 413 -7.54 8.87 -19.60
C LEU A 413 -7.53 9.52 -20.98
N LEU A 414 -8.67 10.01 -21.42
CA LEU A 414 -8.83 10.63 -22.73
C LEU A 414 -9.65 11.90 -22.60
N ARG A 415 -9.16 13.01 -23.16
CA ARG A 415 -9.91 14.26 -23.15
C ARG A 415 -11.25 14.10 -23.88
N ASN A 416 -12.31 14.67 -23.33
CA ASN A 416 -13.61 14.70 -23.95
C ASN A 416 -13.62 15.64 -25.17
N ASN A 417 -14.38 15.26 -26.19
CA ASN A 417 -14.66 16.13 -27.32
C ASN A 417 -15.62 17.25 -26.90
N SER A 418 -15.33 18.49 -27.30
CA SER A 418 -16.14 19.66 -26.97
C SER A 418 -17.54 19.57 -27.58
N LYS A 419 -18.57 19.82 -26.78
CA LYS A 419 -19.94 20.03 -27.27
C LYS A 419 -20.19 21.44 -27.76
N SER A 420 -19.26 22.38 -27.61
CA SER A 420 -19.37 23.73 -28.16
C SER A 420 -18.43 23.90 -29.36
N ASP A 421 -18.87 24.68 -30.34
CA ASP A 421 -18.05 25.18 -31.45
C ASP A 421 -17.33 26.50 -31.12
N GLY A 422 -17.48 27.01 -29.90
CA GLY A 422 -16.94 28.28 -29.43
C GLY A 422 -17.93 29.45 -29.50
N ALA A 423 -19.05 29.29 -30.21
CA ALA A 423 -20.03 30.37 -30.42
C ALA A 423 -21.31 30.19 -29.59
N SER A 424 -21.74 28.95 -29.34
CA SER A 424 -22.95 28.62 -28.57
C SER A 424 -22.64 27.91 -27.25
N SER A 425 -23.38 28.29 -26.20
CA SER A 425 -23.43 27.60 -24.91
C SER A 425 -24.64 26.66 -24.77
N ILE A 426 -25.46 26.52 -25.82
CA ILE A 426 -26.67 25.74 -25.84
C ILE A 426 -26.60 24.73 -26.99
N VAL A 427 -26.87 23.47 -26.68
CA VAL A 427 -26.95 22.38 -27.65
C VAL A 427 -28.23 21.59 -27.42
N ASN A 428 -28.99 21.36 -28.49
CA ASN A 428 -30.28 20.64 -28.43
C ASN A 428 -31.26 21.20 -27.39
N GLY A 429 -31.26 22.53 -27.18
CA GLY A 429 -32.13 23.21 -26.22
C GLY A 429 -31.68 23.16 -24.75
N TYR A 430 -30.51 22.58 -24.46
CA TYR A 430 -29.94 22.53 -23.11
C TYR A 430 -28.68 23.36 -22.99
N GLN A 431 -28.56 24.10 -21.89
CA GLN A 431 -27.32 24.78 -21.52
C GLN A 431 -26.22 23.73 -21.25
N LEU A 432 -25.06 23.94 -21.85
CA LEU A 432 -23.88 23.11 -21.62
C LEU A 432 -23.36 23.29 -20.21
N LYS A 433 -22.96 22.18 -19.59
CA LYS A 433 -22.31 22.16 -18.27
C LYS A 433 -20.83 22.50 -18.40
N GLY A 434 -20.22 22.91 -17.27
CA GLY A 434 -18.81 23.29 -17.19
C GLY A 434 -17.82 22.34 -17.85
N TYR A 435 -18.04 21.03 -17.70
CA TYR A 435 -17.16 19.98 -18.23
C TYR A 435 -17.40 19.63 -19.72
N GLU A 436 -18.37 20.25 -20.39
CA GLU A 436 -18.77 19.86 -21.76
C GLU A 436 -18.08 20.67 -22.87
N TYR A 437 -17.14 21.55 -22.52
CA TYR A 437 -16.45 22.44 -23.45
C TYR A 437 -15.10 21.88 -23.93
N GLY A 438 -14.88 20.57 -23.81
CA GLY A 438 -13.62 19.91 -24.19
C GLY A 438 -12.49 20.08 -23.17
N ASN A 439 -12.86 20.50 -21.95
CA ASN A 439 -12.05 20.79 -20.77
C ASN A 439 -12.23 19.74 -19.67
N SER A 440 -12.58 18.51 -20.04
CA SER A 440 -12.72 17.40 -19.09
C SER A 440 -12.27 16.09 -19.70
N PHE A 441 -12.11 15.06 -18.87
CA PHE A 441 -11.61 13.76 -19.28
C PHE A 441 -12.65 12.65 -19.05
N ARG A 442 -12.70 11.70 -19.98
CA ARG A 442 -13.36 10.41 -19.82
C ARG A 442 -12.33 9.29 -19.62
N VAL A 443 -12.84 8.12 -19.25
CA VAL A 443 -12.06 6.89 -19.19
C VAL A 443 -12.40 6.04 -20.42
N TYR A 444 -11.36 5.65 -21.15
CA TYR A 444 -11.43 4.69 -22.25
C TYR A 444 -10.74 3.40 -21.80
N TYR A 445 -11.41 2.26 -21.86
CA TYR A 445 -10.84 0.98 -21.46
C TYR A 445 -10.24 0.25 -22.67
N ASP A 446 -9.08 -0.36 -22.48
CA ASP A 446 -8.46 -1.23 -23.49
C ASP A 446 -7.63 -2.35 -22.83
N ASP A 447 -7.35 -3.39 -23.61
CA ASP A 447 -6.46 -4.48 -23.21
C ASP A 447 -5.01 -4.08 -23.50
N VAL A 448 -4.18 -4.07 -22.45
CA VAL A 448 -2.83 -3.52 -22.51
C VAL A 448 -1.81 -4.52 -22.00
N LYS A 449 -0.76 -4.73 -22.79
CA LYS A 449 0.45 -5.43 -22.34
C LYS A 449 1.54 -4.42 -22.03
N THR A 450 2.07 -4.46 -20.81
CA THR A 450 3.08 -3.53 -20.32
C THR A 450 4.37 -4.27 -19.99
N LEU A 451 5.47 -3.91 -20.66
CA LEU A 451 6.81 -4.22 -20.19
C LEU A 451 7.27 -3.06 -19.30
N SER A 452 7.67 -3.36 -18.06
CA SER A 452 8.14 -2.34 -17.12
C SER A 452 9.51 -2.69 -16.54
N PHE A 453 10.35 -1.67 -16.38
CA PHE A 453 11.66 -1.76 -15.74
C PHE A 453 11.78 -0.69 -14.65
N LEU A 454 11.89 -1.12 -13.40
CA LEU A 454 11.99 -0.28 -12.21
C LEU A 454 13.42 -0.35 -11.65
N THR A 455 13.97 0.81 -11.33
CA THR A 455 15.23 0.97 -10.62
C THR A 455 15.03 1.89 -9.43
N GLU A 456 15.41 1.43 -8.25
CA GLU A 456 15.39 2.18 -6.99
C GLU A 456 16.76 2.11 -6.35
N ILE A 457 17.26 3.26 -5.89
CA ILE A 457 18.54 3.39 -5.20
C ILE A 457 18.34 4.34 -4.03
N GLU A 458 18.78 3.94 -2.85
CA GLU A 458 18.85 4.80 -1.67
C GLU A 458 20.29 4.87 -1.21
N TYR A 459 20.82 6.08 -1.01
CA TYR A 459 22.18 6.33 -0.58
C TYR A 459 22.21 7.25 0.64
N ASP A 460 22.56 6.68 1.79
CA ASP A 460 22.88 7.39 3.01
C ASP A 460 24.32 7.92 2.96
N ILE A 461 24.52 9.07 2.32
CA ILE A 461 25.85 9.71 2.18
C ILE A 461 26.48 9.97 3.55
N THR A 462 25.67 10.49 4.48
CA THR A 462 26.07 10.71 5.88
C THR A 462 24.87 10.44 6.80
N LYS A 463 25.08 10.47 8.13
CA LYS A 463 23.97 10.43 9.10
C LYS A 463 22.95 11.58 8.98
N HIS A 464 23.25 12.59 8.17
CA HIS A 464 22.42 13.79 7.98
C HIS A 464 21.92 13.95 6.55
N ILE A 465 22.48 13.24 5.57
CA ILE A 465 22.17 13.40 4.16
C ILE A 465 21.85 12.03 3.57
N SER A 466 20.64 11.89 3.03
CA SER A 466 20.25 10.73 2.24
C SER A 466 19.70 11.16 0.88
N ILE A 467 19.95 10.33 -0.13
CA ILE A 467 19.43 10.52 -1.49
C ILE A 467 18.65 9.27 -1.86
N THR A 468 17.43 9.44 -2.34
CA THR A 468 16.60 8.37 -2.91
C THR A 468 16.38 8.68 -4.38
N THR A 469 16.62 7.72 -5.26
CA THR A 469 16.35 7.81 -6.69
C THR A 469 15.47 6.64 -7.10
N GLN A 470 14.40 6.92 -7.83
CA GLN A 470 13.50 5.94 -8.42
C GLN A 470 13.31 6.30 -9.88
N ALA A 471 13.37 5.31 -10.77
CA ALA A 471 13.05 5.46 -12.18
C ALA A 471 12.27 4.24 -12.66
N GLN A 472 11.17 4.48 -13.35
CA GLN A 472 10.33 3.42 -13.91
C GLN A 472 10.06 3.68 -15.38
N TYR A 473 10.56 2.78 -16.22
CA TYR A 473 10.32 2.77 -17.65
C TYR A 473 9.16 1.83 -17.98
N TYR A 474 8.38 2.21 -19.00
CA TYR A 474 7.25 1.45 -19.51
C TYR A 474 7.28 1.39 -21.03
N LYS A 475 6.89 0.23 -21.55
CA LYS A 475 6.55 0.05 -22.95
C LYS A 475 5.20 -0.64 -23.04
N TYR A 476 4.26 0.02 -23.69
CA TYR A 476 2.88 -0.44 -23.82
C TYR A 476 2.64 -1.03 -25.21
N THR A 477 1.84 -2.09 -25.24
CA THR A 477 1.20 -2.62 -26.44
C THR A 477 -0.29 -2.56 -26.22
N ILE A 478 -0.96 -1.75 -27.02
CA ILE A 478 -2.39 -1.43 -27.00
C ILE A 478 -3.13 -2.34 -27.99
N THR A 479 -4.39 -2.68 -27.70
CA THR A 479 -5.15 -3.63 -28.53
C THR A 479 -6.14 -2.92 -29.46
N ASN A 480 -6.98 -2.03 -28.92
CA ASN A 480 -8.04 -1.36 -29.66
C ASN A 480 -7.87 0.17 -29.71
N ALA A 481 -7.32 0.79 -28.68
CA ALA A 481 -7.12 2.24 -28.67
C ALA A 481 -6.13 2.64 -29.77
N PHE A 482 -6.28 3.86 -30.30
CA PHE A 482 -5.37 4.37 -31.32
C PHE A 482 -3.92 4.50 -30.82
N THR A 483 -3.75 4.78 -29.53
CA THR A 483 -2.47 4.88 -28.82
C THR A 483 -2.72 4.80 -27.31
N GLU A 484 -1.64 4.72 -26.54
CA GLU A 484 -1.55 4.66 -25.08
C GLU A 484 -1.95 5.99 -24.41
N TRP A 485 -3.23 6.36 -24.48
CA TRP A 485 -3.73 7.65 -23.99
C TRP A 485 -3.32 7.96 -22.55
N ASN A 486 -2.69 9.12 -22.36
CA ASN A 486 -2.19 9.66 -21.10
C ASN A 486 -1.22 8.75 -20.30
N LEU A 487 -0.64 7.71 -20.92
CA LEU A 487 0.35 6.86 -20.26
C LEU A 487 1.78 7.35 -20.55
N PRO A 488 2.60 7.64 -19.52
CA PRO A 488 3.99 8.02 -19.70
C PRO A 488 4.88 6.79 -19.96
N SER A 489 5.92 6.97 -20.77
CA SER A 489 6.94 5.94 -21.01
C SER A 489 8.05 5.90 -19.95
N LEU A 490 8.25 6.97 -19.19
CA LEU A 490 9.27 7.08 -18.14
C LEU A 490 8.81 8.03 -17.04
N GLU A 491 8.88 7.55 -15.80
CA GLU A 491 8.71 8.32 -14.58
C GLU A 491 10.01 8.27 -13.79
N ALA A 492 10.51 9.40 -13.30
CA ALA A 492 11.68 9.43 -12.43
C ALA A 492 11.52 10.43 -11.29
N LEU A 493 12.00 10.04 -10.12
CA LEU A 493 12.01 10.85 -8.90
C LEU A 493 13.40 10.77 -8.26
N MET A 494 13.99 11.91 -7.97
CA MET A 494 15.18 12.02 -7.15
C MET A 494 14.88 12.93 -5.95
N SER A 495 15.05 12.42 -4.74
CA SER A 495 14.82 13.15 -3.49
C SER A 495 16.11 13.18 -2.68
N ALA A 496 16.61 14.36 -2.34
CA ALA A 496 17.73 14.55 -1.44
C ALA A 496 17.23 15.16 -0.14
N LYS A 497 17.51 14.51 1.00
CA LYS A 497 17.11 14.96 2.33
C LYS A 497 18.33 15.32 3.14
N TYR A 498 18.28 16.47 3.79
CA TYR A 498 19.25 16.94 4.77
C TYR A 498 18.54 17.19 6.09
N LYS A 499 19.02 16.59 7.18
CA LYS A 499 18.49 16.84 8.53
C LYS A 499 19.58 16.88 9.58
N THR A 500 19.58 17.96 10.35
CA THR A 500 20.33 18.14 11.59
C THR A 500 19.37 18.52 12.72
N ASN A 501 19.89 18.81 13.92
CA ASN A 501 19.06 19.26 15.05
C ASN A 501 18.37 20.61 14.77
N LYS A 502 18.98 21.47 13.95
CA LYS A 502 18.48 22.84 13.68
C LYS A 502 17.91 23.01 12.29
N TRP A 503 18.50 22.37 11.29
CA TRP A 503 18.11 22.53 9.90
C TRP A 503 17.50 21.26 9.35
N PHE A 504 16.44 21.41 8.59
CA PHE A 504 15.95 20.36 7.69
C PHE A 504 15.76 20.96 6.30
N ALA A 505 16.09 20.18 5.28
CA ALA A 505 15.84 20.52 3.89
C ALA A 505 15.59 19.25 3.08
N THR A 506 14.73 19.37 2.08
CA THR A 506 14.45 18.34 1.08
C THR A 506 14.47 19.01 -0.28
N ALA A 507 15.12 18.37 -1.24
CA ALA A 507 15.06 18.73 -2.66
C ALA A 507 14.49 17.54 -3.42
N ASP A 508 13.36 17.74 -4.09
CA ASP A 508 12.67 16.73 -4.89
C ASP A 508 12.70 17.15 -6.36
N ILE A 509 13.20 16.28 -7.22
CA ILE A 509 13.23 16.45 -8.68
C ILE A 509 12.36 15.35 -9.25
N PHE A 510 11.30 15.74 -9.95
CA PHE A 510 10.37 14.85 -10.61
C PHE A 510 10.48 15.02 -12.12
N TYR A 511 10.51 13.91 -12.86
CA TYR A 511 10.46 13.88 -14.31
C TYR A 511 9.34 12.96 -14.77
N LEU A 512 8.55 13.46 -15.73
CA LEU A 512 7.53 12.70 -16.43
C LEU A 512 7.75 12.85 -17.92
N SER A 513 7.82 11.73 -18.64
CA SER A 513 7.95 11.78 -20.09
C SER A 513 6.66 12.25 -20.78
N GLU A 514 6.77 12.49 -22.08
CA GLU A 514 5.65 12.88 -22.93
C GLU A 514 4.50 11.88 -22.84
N ARG A 515 3.29 12.41 -22.99
CA ARG A 515 2.04 11.64 -23.02
C ARG A 515 1.24 12.03 -24.24
N LYS A 516 0.28 11.20 -24.62
CA LYS A 516 -0.55 11.40 -25.79
C LYS A 516 -1.99 11.66 -25.40
N ASP A 517 -2.65 12.59 -26.08
CA ASP A 517 -4.07 12.90 -25.95
C ASP A 517 -4.73 13.05 -27.32
N ALA A 518 -6.05 13.17 -27.35
CA ALA A 518 -6.83 13.24 -28.57
C ALA A 518 -7.02 14.66 -29.09
N ILE A 519 -6.92 14.79 -30.42
CA ILE A 519 -7.45 15.92 -31.19
C ILE A 519 -8.71 15.42 -31.92
N TYR A 520 -9.77 16.21 -31.90
CA TYR A 520 -11.05 15.89 -32.54
C TYR A 520 -11.26 16.69 -33.84
N ASN A 521 -12.03 16.13 -34.78
CA ASN A 521 -12.27 16.77 -36.09
C ASN A 521 -13.25 17.96 -36.03
N ALA A 522 -14.23 17.88 -35.13
CA ALA A 522 -15.32 18.85 -34.99
C ALA A 522 -15.97 18.75 -33.59
N GLN A 523 -16.99 19.57 -33.34
CA GLN A 523 -17.89 19.48 -32.19
C GLN A 523 -18.44 18.06 -32.00
N TYR A 524 -18.64 17.66 -30.74
CA TYR A 524 -19.18 16.38 -30.35
C TYR A 524 -20.59 16.13 -30.93
N PRO A 525 -20.91 14.90 -31.40
CA PRO A 525 -20.00 13.77 -31.55
C PRO A 525 -19.13 13.89 -32.81
N SER A 526 -17.82 13.69 -32.67
CA SER A 526 -16.90 13.64 -33.82
C SER A 526 -15.81 12.59 -33.61
N SER A 527 -15.23 12.14 -34.73
CA SER A 527 -14.09 11.22 -34.75
C SER A 527 -12.78 11.91 -34.39
N LEU A 528 -11.79 11.09 -34.04
CA LEU A 528 -10.42 11.56 -33.83
C LEU A 528 -9.84 12.12 -35.13
N LYS A 529 -9.20 13.29 -35.03
CA LYS A 529 -8.38 13.91 -36.07
C LYS A 529 -6.93 13.41 -36.00
N GLY A 530 -6.42 13.21 -34.80
CA GLY A 530 -5.03 12.84 -34.56
C GLY A 530 -4.66 12.84 -33.08
N ILE A 531 -3.36 12.83 -32.83
CA ILE A 531 -2.76 12.81 -31.49
C ILE A 531 -2.21 14.20 -31.16
N GLU A 532 -2.50 14.68 -29.97
CA GLU A 532 -1.84 15.79 -29.29
C GLU A 532 -0.75 15.22 -28.38
N ILE A 533 0.46 15.79 -28.43
CA ILE A 533 1.55 15.42 -27.53
C ILE A 533 1.52 16.40 -26.36
N VAL A 534 1.38 15.86 -25.15
CA VAL A 534 1.56 16.59 -23.90
C VAL A 534 3.04 16.43 -23.53
N ASP A 535 3.77 17.54 -23.57
CA ASP A 535 5.22 17.54 -23.41
C ASP A 535 5.68 16.95 -22.07
N SER A 536 6.88 16.34 -22.09
CA SER A 536 7.56 15.93 -20.88
C SER A 536 7.91 17.14 -20.01
N PHE A 537 8.04 16.94 -18.70
CA PHE A 537 8.48 18.00 -17.81
C PHE A 537 9.43 17.52 -16.73
N VAL A 538 10.27 18.45 -16.26
CA VAL A 538 11.04 18.32 -15.03
C VAL A 538 10.50 19.37 -14.06
N ASP A 539 10.12 18.93 -12.87
CA ASP A 539 9.67 19.79 -11.78
C ASP A 539 10.62 19.66 -10.58
N VAL A 540 11.08 20.79 -10.05
CA VAL A 540 12.05 20.86 -8.95
C VAL A 540 11.41 21.58 -7.79
N ASN A 541 11.30 20.89 -6.66
CA ASN A 541 10.65 21.36 -5.45
C ASN A 541 11.66 21.35 -4.29
N LEU A 542 11.74 22.45 -3.55
CA LEU A 542 12.60 22.61 -2.38
C LEU A 542 11.74 22.89 -1.15
N ASN A 543 11.95 22.14 -0.09
CA ASN A 543 11.30 22.39 1.20
C ASN A 543 12.37 22.47 2.28
N GLY A 544 12.38 23.50 3.09
CA GLY A 544 13.36 23.62 4.17
C GLY A 544 12.86 24.43 5.33
N GLY A 545 13.57 24.34 6.44
CA GLY A 545 13.21 25.10 7.63
C GLY A 545 14.26 25.05 8.71
N TYR A 546 14.01 25.86 9.74
CA TYR A 546 14.90 26.06 10.87
C TYR A 546 14.16 25.91 12.19
N HIS A 547 14.70 25.09 13.08
CA HIS A 547 14.26 24.95 14.46
C HIS A 547 14.92 26.02 15.33
N PHE A 548 14.14 27.04 15.73
CA PHE A 548 14.58 28.03 16.71
C PHE A 548 14.63 27.44 18.13
N SER A 549 13.75 26.49 18.39
CA SER A 549 13.71 25.67 19.60
C SER A 549 13.06 24.31 19.29
N ASP A 550 13.03 23.43 20.29
CA ASP A 550 12.32 22.14 20.19
C ASP A 550 10.82 22.33 19.84
N LYS A 551 10.23 23.47 20.22
CA LYS A 551 8.81 23.79 20.00
C LYS A 551 8.55 24.60 18.73
N PHE A 552 9.42 25.54 18.41
CA PHE A 552 9.16 26.55 17.38
C PHE A 552 10.10 26.41 16.19
N SER A 553 9.52 26.31 14.99
CA SER A 553 10.28 26.30 13.73
C SER A 553 9.59 27.14 12.66
N ALA A 554 10.38 27.69 11.75
CA ALA A 554 9.87 28.23 10.49
C ALA A 554 10.17 27.27 9.35
N PHE A 555 9.31 27.27 8.34
CA PHE A 555 9.49 26.50 7.11
C PHE A 555 9.25 27.39 5.88
N LEU A 556 9.87 26.98 4.78
CA LEU A 556 9.74 27.57 3.46
C LEU A 556 9.64 26.44 2.44
N LYS A 557 8.58 26.46 1.63
CA LYS A 557 8.38 25.56 0.49
C LYS A 557 8.46 26.39 -0.78
N LEU A 558 9.30 25.96 -1.71
CA LEU A 558 9.44 26.50 -3.04
C LEU A 558 9.06 25.36 -4.00
N SER A 559 7.98 25.51 -4.74
CA SER A 559 7.57 24.53 -5.74
C SER A 559 7.81 25.06 -7.15
N ASN A 560 8.14 24.19 -8.09
CA ASN A 560 8.47 24.56 -9.47
C ASN A 560 9.55 25.66 -9.53
N VAL A 561 10.71 25.39 -8.91
CA VAL A 561 11.83 26.33 -8.79
C VAL A 561 12.42 26.72 -10.16
N LEU A 562 12.27 25.86 -11.16
CA LEU A 562 12.67 26.16 -12.53
C LEU A 562 11.71 27.12 -13.25
N ASN A 563 10.56 27.42 -12.64
CA ASN A 563 9.50 28.26 -13.18
C ASN A 563 9.06 27.82 -14.59
N THR A 564 8.96 26.50 -14.80
CA THR A 564 8.55 25.93 -16.07
C THR A 564 7.02 25.90 -16.15
N GLN A 565 6.45 26.36 -17.25
CA GLN A 565 5.01 26.28 -17.52
C GLN A 565 4.75 25.02 -18.34
N TYR A 566 4.39 23.93 -17.66
CA TYR A 566 4.15 22.63 -18.29
C TYR A 566 2.69 22.19 -18.08
N GLN A 567 2.23 21.29 -18.93
CA GLN A 567 0.88 20.75 -18.85
C GLN A 567 0.85 19.43 -18.09
N ARG A 568 0.15 19.40 -16.95
CA ARG A 568 -0.07 18.13 -16.24
C ARG A 568 -1.06 17.25 -16.98
N PHE A 569 -2.04 17.83 -17.66
CA PHE A 569 -2.93 17.18 -18.62
C PHE A 569 -3.12 18.13 -19.79
N ALA A 570 -3.52 17.63 -20.97
CA ALA A 570 -3.69 18.49 -22.15
C ALA A 570 -4.58 19.70 -21.85
N ASN A 571 -4.08 20.91 -22.09
CA ASN A 571 -4.69 22.23 -21.80
C ASN A 571 -4.77 22.63 -20.31
N PHE A 572 -4.16 21.88 -19.40
CA PHE A 572 -4.09 22.21 -17.97
C PHE A 572 -2.68 22.57 -17.58
N ASP A 573 -2.32 23.84 -17.80
CA ASP A 573 -1.05 24.42 -17.41
C ASP A 573 -0.90 24.44 -15.90
N THR A 574 0.29 24.13 -15.38
CA THR A 574 0.58 24.26 -13.96
C THR A 574 0.89 25.70 -13.56
N GLN A 575 0.71 26.00 -12.28
CA GLN A 575 1.29 27.20 -11.69
C GLN A 575 2.81 27.17 -11.89
N GLY A 576 3.37 28.33 -12.24
CA GLY A 576 4.82 28.55 -12.29
C GLY A 576 5.46 28.48 -10.90
N PHE A 577 6.47 29.31 -10.66
CA PHE A 577 7.16 29.36 -9.37
C PHE A 577 6.20 29.65 -8.20
N GLN A 578 6.14 28.75 -7.23
CA GLN A 578 5.33 28.89 -6.02
C GLN A 578 6.23 29.01 -4.79
N ILE A 579 5.84 29.88 -3.87
CA ILE A 579 6.48 30.08 -2.58
C ILE A 579 5.43 30.03 -1.48
N LEU A 580 5.67 29.23 -0.44
CA LEU A 580 4.83 29.13 0.75
C LEU A 580 5.71 29.15 1.99
N GLY A 581 5.62 30.22 2.77
CA GLY A 581 6.34 30.40 4.02
C GLY A 581 5.41 30.26 5.22
N GLY A 582 5.92 29.72 6.33
CA GLY A 582 5.11 29.58 7.53
C GLY A 582 5.88 29.21 8.78
N ILE A 583 5.13 29.03 9.86
CA ILE A 583 5.63 28.65 11.18
C ILE A 583 4.97 27.37 11.65
N THR A 584 5.67 26.63 12.50
CA THR A 584 5.17 25.45 13.18
C THR A 584 5.43 25.58 14.67
N TYR A 585 4.41 25.27 15.47
CA TYR A 585 4.47 25.21 16.92
C TYR A 585 4.12 23.81 17.40
N LYS A 586 5.07 23.14 18.04
CA LYS A 586 4.94 21.81 18.64
C LYS A 586 4.72 21.92 20.15
N PHE A 587 3.82 21.11 20.71
CA PHE A 587 3.47 21.17 22.12
C PHE A 587 2.92 19.84 22.66
N ASP A 588 2.96 19.70 23.98
CA ASP A 588 2.35 18.61 24.74
C ASP A 588 1.36 19.23 25.75
N PHE A 589 0.31 18.50 26.12
CA PHE A 589 -0.63 18.86 27.19
C PHE A 589 -0.20 18.29 28.55
#